data_AF-A0A4R4FGM1-F1
#
_entry.id   AF-A0A4R4FGM1-F1
#
_cell.length_a   1.000
_cell.length_b   1.000
_cell.length_c   1.000
_cell.angle_alpha   90.00
_cell.angle_beta   90.00
_cell.angle_gamma   90.00
#
_symmetry.space_group_name_H-M   'P 1'
#
loop_
_entity.id
_entity.type
_entity.pdbx_description
1 polymer ?
#
loop_
_entity_poly.entity_id
_entity_poly.type
_entity_poly.pdbx_seq_one_letter_code
_entity_poly.pdbx_strand_id
1 'polypeptide(L)'
;MIKFRPLRADEIECRIAMVKSTGISLLLYKDARCDMNILDEEIGPESWQRTHSRDNANCTVSIWDAKKEMWIFKEDTGTESHTEKEKGLASDSFKRACFNWGIGRELYTAPFIWIPSSECIIKERQSNGKTTGYTCFDKFYVSNIGYDDKRCIDKLQIKNSKSHKVVFELGKIENQEPVPEPDKPATEAQKKTIRSLCEKHKNDIDMVYAMNNVSEDTMTEKQAGALLEAFKRKYGDD
;
A
#
# COMPACT_ATOMS: atom_id res chain seq x y z
N MET A 1 25.39 8.98 5.02
CA MET A 1 24.47 8.42 6.04
C MET A 1 23.40 7.68 5.28
N ILE A 2 23.12 6.42 5.64
CA ILE A 2 22.09 5.62 4.97
C ILE A 2 20.75 6.36 5.08
N LYS A 3 20.06 6.52 3.95
CA LYS A 3 18.81 7.29 3.87
C LYS A 3 17.72 6.37 3.31
N PHE A 4 17.03 5.64 4.17
CA PHE A 4 15.92 4.77 3.81
C PHE A 4 14.79 5.54 3.11
N ARG A 5 14.10 4.92 2.16
CA ARG A 5 12.85 5.46 1.58
C ARG A 5 11.75 5.62 2.65
N PRO A 6 10.77 6.53 2.44
CA PRO A 6 9.59 6.55 3.28
C PRO A 6 8.69 5.33 3.05
N LEU A 7 7.78 5.09 4.00
CA LEU A 7 6.77 4.03 3.94
C LEU A 7 5.78 4.27 2.80
N ARG A 8 5.34 3.19 2.17
CA ARG A 8 4.22 3.21 1.23
C ARG A 8 2.90 3.05 1.98
N ALA A 9 1.80 3.43 1.35
CA ALA A 9 0.47 3.35 1.94
C ALA A 9 0.10 1.93 2.42
N ASP A 10 0.49 0.91 1.65
CA ASP A 10 0.26 -0.51 1.95
C ASP A 10 1.12 -1.07 3.09
N GLU A 11 2.17 -0.33 3.51
CA GLU A 11 3.04 -0.70 4.62
C GLU A 11 2.59 -0.09 5.95
N ILE A 12 1.51 0.69 5.95
CA ILE A 12 1.01 1.43 7.10
C ILE A 12 -0.33 0.85 7.58
N GLU A 13 -0.35 0.41 8.83
CA GLU A 13 -1.55 -0.06 9.52
C GLU A 13 -2.23 1.09 10.27
N CYS A 14 -3.57 1.15 10.18
CA CYS A 14 -4.37 2.03 11.01
C CYS A 14 -4.85 1.29 12.27
N ARG A 15 -4.43 1.73 13.45
CA ARG A 15 -4.85 1.17 14.73
C ARG A 15 -5.78 2.12 15.48
N ILE A 16 -6.91 1.59 15.95
CA ILE A 16 -7.82 2.34 16.82
C ILE A 16 -7.14 2.56 18.18
N ALA A 17 -6.96 3.83 18.55
CA ALA A 17 -6.34 4.22 19.82
C ALA A 17 -7.37 4.59 20.88
N MET A 18 -8.43 5.28 20.49
CA MET A 18 -9.52 5.70 21.38
C MET A 18 -10.87 5.52 20.70
N VAL A 19 -11.87 5.13 21.50
CA VAL A 19 -13.27 5.05 21.05
C VAL A 19 -14.14 5.86 22.01
N LYS A 20 -14.90 6.81 21.46
CA LYS A 20 -15.93 7.60 22.15
C LYS A 20 -17.29 7.38 21.47
N SER A 21 -18.38 7.86 22.08
CA SER A 21 -19.69 7.89 21.42
C SER A 21 -19.69 8.72 20.13
N THR A 22 -18.84 9.73 20.05
CA THR A 22 -18.78 10.69 18.93
C THR A 22 -17.85 10.29 17.79
N GLY A 23 -17.05 9.23 17.96
CA GLY A 23 -16.04 8.85 16.98
C GLY A 23 -14.87 8.08 17.58
N ILE A 24 -13.86 7.85 16.74
CA ILE A 24 -12.63 7.16 17.11
C ILE A 24 -11.40 7.98 16.70
N SER A 25 -10.28 7.76 17.39
CA SER A 25 -8.97 8.21 16.92
C SER A 25 -8.16 7.05 16.37
N LEU A 26 -7.44 7.28 15.27
CA LEU A 26 -6.52 6.32 14.68
C LEU A 26 -5.07 6.73 14.92
N LEU A 27 -4.20 5.75 15.01
CA LEU A 27 -2.75 5.88 14.97
C LEU A 27 -2.21 5.09 13.78
N LEU A 28 -1.16 5.62 13.16
CA LEU A 28 -0.46 4.94 12.08
C LEU A 28 0.69 4.11 12.67
N TYR A 29 0.75 2.85 12.28
CA TYR A 29 1.77 1.89 12.69
C TYR A 29 2.37 1.19 11.48
N LYS A 30 3.54 0.57 11.69
CA LYS A 30 4.10 -0.44 10.79
C LYS A 30 4.28 -1.76 11.54
N ASP A 31 4.23 -2.86 10.79
CA ASP A 31 4.61 -4.17 11.29
C ASP A 31 6.13 -4.38 11.16
N ALA A 32 6.63 -5.49 11.72
CA ALA A 32 8.07 -5.79 11.66
C ALA A 32 8.52 -6.25 10.25
N ARG A 33 7.61 -6.71 9.40
CA ARG A 33 7.94 -7.17 8.05
C ARG A 33 8.27 -5.99 7.16
N CYS A 34 7.55 -4.87 7.34
CA CYS A 34 7.88 -3.59 6.72
C CYS A 34 9.36 -3.22 6.92
N ASP A 35 9.87 -3.30 8.17
CA ASP A 35 11.28 -3.03 8.45
C ASP A 35 12.22 -4.01 7.76
N MET A 36 11.90 -5.31 7.76
CA MET A 36 12.72 -6.33 7.08
C MET A 36 12.77 -6.07 5.57
N ASN A 37 11.62 -5.80 4.94
CA ASN A 37 11.55 -5.52 3.51
C ASN A 37 12.35 -4.26 3.15
N ILE A 38 12.25 -3.19 3.94
CA ILE A 38 13.02 -1.96 3.70
C ILE A 38 14.53 -2.21 3.86
N LEU A 39 14.94 -2.99 4.85
CA LEU A 39 16.35 -3.37 5.01
C LEU A 39 16.85 -4.21 3.82
N ASP A 40 16.07 -5.19 3.40
CA ASP A 40 16.42 -6.03 2.24
C ASP A 40 16.49 -5.23 0.95
N GLU A 41 15.53 -4.32 0.72
CA GLU A 41 15.45 -3.46 -0.47
C GLU A 41 16.59 -2.43 -0.53
N GLU A 42 16.91 -1.77 0.59
CA GLU A 42 17.81 -0.60 0.60
C GLU A 42 19.26 -0.96 0.95
N ILE A 43 19.47 -2.05 1.69
CA ILE A 43 20.79 -2.48 2.19
C ILE A 43 21.23 -3.80 1.56
N GLY A 44 20.27 -4.67 1.24
CA GLY A 44 20.52 -6.02 0.77
C GLY A 44 20.43 -7.03 1.94
N PRO A 45 19.79 -8.21 1.72
CA PRO A 45 19.45 -9.15 2.79
C PRO A 45 20.66 -9.73 3.54
N GLU A 46 21.84 -9.75 2.92
CA GLU A 46 23.08 -10.24 3.54
C GLU A 46 23.90 -9.13 4.24
N SER A 47 23.48 -7.87 4.09
CA SER A 47 24.24 -6.69 4.56
C SER A 47 23.66 -6.04 5.82
N TRP A 48 22.66 -6.68 6.43
CA TRP A 48 22.16 -6.33 7.76
C TRP A 48 21.96 -7.59 8.60
N GLN A 49 21.98 -7.42 9.92
CA GLN A 49 21.70 -8.49 10.87
C GLN A 49 20.96 -7.92 12.09
N ARG A 50 20.25 -8.79 12.80
CA ARG A 50 19.67 -8.47 14.10
C ARG A 50 20.03 -9.49 15.16
N THR A 51 20.15 -9.02 16.40
CA THR A 51 20.36 -9.86 17.58
C THR A 51 19.38 -9.45 18.67
N HIS A 52 18.82 -10.41 19.39
CA HIS A 52 17.97 -10.15 20.54
C HIS A 52 18.69 -10.58 21.81
N SER A 53 18.70 -9.70 22.80
CA SER A 53 19.18 -10.01 24.15
C SER A 53 17.96 -10.20 25.06
N ARG A 54 17.89 -11.36 25.72
CA ARG A 54 16.81 -11.65 26.67
C ARG A 54 17.02 -10.98 28.02
N ASP A 55 18.27 -10.65 28.36
CA ASP A 55 18.61 -10.09 29.68
C ASP A 55 18.12 -8.65 29.86
N ASN A 56 18.13 -7.87 28.77
CA ASN A 56 17.68 -6.47 28.77
C ASN A 56 16.46 -6.23 27.87
N ALA A 57 15.88 -7.29 27.29
CA ALA A 57 14.75 -7.21 26.36
C ALA A 57 14.98 -6.36 25.11
N ASN A 58 16.25 -6.18 24.70
CA ASN A 58 16.61 -5.30 23.59
C ASN A 58 16.77 -6.07 22.28
N CYS A 59 16.62 -5.31 21.19
CA CYS A 59 17.04 -5.71 19.86
C CYS A 59 18.15 -4.79 19.37
N THR A 60 19.21 -5.38 18.85
CA THR A 60 20.28 -4.67 18.15
C THR A 60 20.17 -4.95 16.65
N VAL A 61 20.08 -3.91 15.84
CA VAL A 61 20.12 -3.98 14.38
C VAL A 61 21.44 -3.39 13.89
N SER A 62 22.18 -4.20 13.16
CA SER A 62 23.52 -3.86 12.65
C SER A 62 23.53 -3.87 11.14
N ILE A 63 24.19 -2.86 10.55
CA ILE A 63 24.40 -2.74 9.11
C ILE A 63 25.90 -2.67 8.83
N TRP A 64 26.35 -3.39 7.80
CA TRP A 64 27.76 -3.41 7.40
C TRP A 64 28.17 -2.09 6.74
N ASP A 65 29.20 -1.43 7.26
CA ASP A 65 29.82 -0.25 6.64
C ASP A 65 31.09 -0.68 5.90
N ALA A 66 30.97 -0.91 4.58
CA ALA A 66 32.08 -1.37 3.75
C ALA A 66 33.28 -0.41 3.72
N LYS A 67 33.09 0.89 4.02
CA LYS A 67 34.21 1.85 4.03
C LYS A 67 35.01 1.79 5.33
N LYS A 68 34.36 1.42 6.42
CA LYS A 68 34.99 1.29 7.75
C LYS A 68 35.33 -0.15 8.11
N GLU A 69 34.91 -1.09 7.27
CA GLU A 69 35.07 -2.54 7.48
C GLU A 69 34.54 -2.99 8.85
N MET A 70 33.38 -2.45 9.25
CA MET A 70 32.78 -2.76 10.55
C MET A 70 31.26 -2.77 10.50
N TRP A 71 30.67 -3.49 11.45
CA TRP A 71 29.25 -3.40 11.75
C TRP A 71 28.96 -2.15 12.58
N ILE A 72 28.09 -1.28 12.06
CA ILE A 72 27.52 -0.19 12.85
C ILE A 72 26.20 -0.70 13.40
N PHE A 73 25.96 -0.50 14.70
CA PHE A 73 24.80 -1.05 15.39
C PHE A 73 23.95 0.03 16.04
N LYS A 74 22.65 -0.22 16.13
CA LYS A 74 21.71 0.56 16.95
C LYS A 74 20.82 -0.39 17.71
N GLU A 75 20.58 -0.05 18.96
CA GLU A 75 19.81 -0.87 19.89
C GLU A 75 18.60 -0.07 20.40
N ASP A 76 17.51 -0.78 20.70
CA ASP A 76 16.39 -0.23 21.45
C ASP A 76 15.67 -1.35 22.23
N THR A 77 14.88 -0.95 23.22
CA THR A 77 14.06 -1.85 24.04
C THR A 77 12.62 -1.85 23.55
N GLY A 78 11.90 -2.95 23.76
CA GLY A 78 10.49 -3.08 23.36
C GLY A 78 9.55 -3.06 24.57
N THR A 79 8.25 -3.09 24.31
CA THR A 79 7.22 -3.34 25.33
C THR A 79 6.50 -4.66 25.06
N GLU A 80 6.21 -5.43 26.12
CA GLU A 80 5.45 -6.67 26.02
C GLU A 80 4.02 -6.42 25.49
N SER A 81 3.51 -7.35 24.69
CA SER A 81 2.08 -7.36 24.32
C SER A 81 1.22 -8.07 25.39
N HIS A 82 -0.11 -7.87 25.35
CA HIS A 82 -1.01 -8.51 26.30
C HIS A 82 -1.31 -9.99 26.04
N THR A 83 -1.18 -10.47 24.79
CA THR A 83 -1.58 -11.83 24.39
C THR A 83 -0.40 -12.73 24.06
N GLU A 84 0.72 -12.19 23.55
CA GLU A 84 1.94 -12.92 23.19
C GLU A 84 3.15 -12.09 23.64
N LYS A 85 3.40 -12.06 24.95
CA LYS A 85 4.34 -11.12 25.58
C LYS A 85 5.73 -11.12 24.93
N GLU A 86 6.36 -12.29 24.85
CA GLU A 86 7.72 -12.44 24.29
C GLU A 86 7.81 -12.04 22.81
N LYS A 87 6.85 -12.48 21.99
CA LYS A 87 6.84 -12.14 20.56
C LYS A 87 6.56 -10.66 20.33
N GLY A 88 5.67 -10.08 21.14
CA GLY A 88 5.37 -8.66 21.14
C GLY A 88 6.61 -7.84 21.47
N LEU A 89 7.31 -8.22 22.54
CA LEU A 89 8.55 -7.59 23.00
C LEU A 89 9.66 -7.64 21.93
N ALA A 90 9.90 -8.82 21.34
CA ALA A 90 10.90 -8.98 20.28
C ALA A 90 10.57 -8.17 19.03
N SER A 91 9.29 -8.16 18.62
CA SER A 91 8.87 -7.39 17.44
C SER A 91 8.94 -5.88 17.68
N ASP A 92 8.53 -5.42 18.86
CA ASP A 92 8.54 -4.00 19.21
C ASP A 92 9.98 -3.47 19.34
N SER A 93 10.85 -4.18 20.06
CA SER A 93 12.28 -3.82 20.17
C SER A 93 12.96 -3.75 18.79
N PHE A 94 12.69 -4.71 17.88
CA PHE A 94 13.23 -4.68 16.52
C PHE A 94 12.76 -3.44 15.73
N LYS A 95 11.46 -3.15 15.76
CA LYS A 95 10.90 -1.97 15.07
C LYS A 95 11.48 -0.66 15.61
N ARG A 96 11.78 -0.59 16.90
CA ARG A 96 12.38 0.57 17.57
C ARG A 96 13.88 0.71 17.27
N ALA A 97 14.63 -0.38 17.21
CA ALA A 97 16.01 -0.37 16.73
C ALA A 97 16.10 0.10 15.26
N CYS A 98 15.18 -0.32 14.40
CA CYS A 98 15.06 0.16 13.02
C CYS A 98 14.66 1.64 12.93
N PHE A 99 13.84 2.14 13.85
CA PHE A 99 13.53 3.56 13.96
C PHE A 99 14.78 4.40 14.26
N ASN A 100 15.70 3.90 15.10
CA ASN A 100 16.99 4.55 15.34
C ASN A 100 17.83 4.66 14.06
N TRP A 101 17.65 3.75 13.10
CA TRP A 101 18.25 3.82 11.76
C TRP A 101 17.59 4.82 10.81
N GLY A 102 16.33 5.17 11.04
CA GLY A 102 15.58 6.11 10.21
C GLY A 102 14.29 5.56 9.62
N ILE A 103 14.00 4.27 9.80
CA ILE A 103 12.86 3.59 9.17
C ILE A 103 11.56 3.96 9.91
N GLY A 104 10.59 4.51 9.17
CA GLY A 104 9.26 4.85 9.70
C GLY A 104 9.25 6.05 10.65
N ARG A 105 10.25 6.94 10.59
CA ARG A 105 10.27 8.18 11.41
C ARG A 105 9.15 9.15 11.08
N GLU A 106 8.75 9.15 9.83
CA GLU A 106 7.62 9.91 9.29
C GLU A 106 6.30 9.61 10.03
N LEU A 107 6.12 8.42 10.61
CA LEU A 107 4.89 8.08 11.33
C LEU A 107 4.65 8.99 12.55
N TYR A 108 5.70 9.58 13.12
CA TYR A 108 5.60 10.55 14.23
C TYR A 108 5.18 11.95 13.79
N THR A 109 5.10 12.18 12.49
CA THR A 109 4.62 13.45 11.90
C THR A 109 3.15 13.37 11.52
N ALA A 110 2.50 12.22 11.76
CA ALA A 110 1.08 12.03 11.47
C ALA A 110 0.20 13.05 12.23
N PRO A 111 -0.83 13.60 11.58
CA PRO A 111 -1.77 14.49 12.25
C PRO A 111 -2.61 13.73 13.27
N PHE A 112 -3.39 14.45 14.08
CA PHE A 112 -4.47 13.82 14.83
C PHE A 112 -5.56 13.31 13.89
N ILE A 113 -5.70 11.99 13.76
CA ILE A 113 -6.68 11.36 12.87
C ILE A 113 -7.94 11.04 13.67
N TRP A 114 -9.02 11.78 13.38
CA TRP A 114 -10.34 11.58 13.99
C TRP A 114 -11.35 11.10 12.94
N ILE A 115 -12.03 9.98 13.22
CA ILE A 115 -13.11 9.44 12.39
C ILE A 115 -14.43 9.63 13.15
N PRO A 116 -15.39 10.42 12.63
CA PRO A 116 -16.66 10.66 13.30
C PRO A 116 -17.52 9.39 13.33
N SER A 117 -18.43 9.29 14.30
CA SER A 117 -19.35 8.15 14.45
C SER A 117 -20.30 7.94 13.25
N SER A 118 -20.45 8.93 12.36
CA SER A 118 -21.16 8.77 11.08
C SER A 118 -20.41 7.89 10.07
N GLU A 119 -19.09 7.73 10.23
CA GLU A 119 -18.20 7.02 9.28
C GLU A 119 -17.66 5.70 9.83
N CYS A 120 -18.08 5.30 11.04
CA CYS A 120 -17.68 4.04 11.66
C CYS A 120 -18.76 3.49 12.60
N ILE A 121 -18.80 2.17 12.77
CA ILE A 121 -19.76 1.52 13.66
C ILE A 121 -19.21 1.47 15.09
N ILE A 122 -19.84 2.23 15.98
CA ILE A 122 -19.53 2.26 17.41
C ILE A 122 -20.59 1.52 18.20
N LYS A 123 -20.16 0.61 19.06
CA LYS A 123 -21.03 -0.16 19.97
C LYS A 123 -20.73 0.21 21.41
N GLU A 124 -21.77 0.34 22.21
CA GLU A 124 -21.61 0.45 23.66
C GLU A 124 -21.13 -0.87 24.26
N ARG A 125 -20.19 -0.77 25.19
CA ARG A 125 -19.86 -1.84 26.11
C ARG A 125 -20.71 -1.64 27.36
N GLN A 126 -21.45 -2.67 27.74
CA GLN A 126 -22.31 -2.64 28.92
C GLN A 126 -21.82 -3.66 29.96
N SER A 127 -21.93 -3.30 31.23
CA SER A 127 -21.76 -4.20 32.37
C SER A 127 -22.85 -3.88 33.39
N ASN A 128 -23.56 -4.90 33.85
CA ASN A 128 -24.69 -4.76 34.80
C ASN A 128 -25.72 -3.71 34.36
N GLY A 129 -26.05 -3.65 33.06
CA GLY A 129 -27.02 -2.70 32.50
C GLY A 129 -26.56 -1.25 32.42
N LYS A 130 -25.29 -0.94 32.76
CA LYS A 130 -24.70 0.39 32.62
C LYS A 130 -23.63 0.41 31.54
N THR A 131 -23.57 1.49 30.77
CA THR A 131 -22.54 1.72 29.76
C THR A 131 -21.18 1.93 30.45
N THR A 132 -20.23 1.04 30.18
CA THR A 132 -18.86 1.07 30.73
C THR A 132 -17.82 1.55 29.71
N GLY A 133 -18.20 1.72 28.46
CA GLY A 133 -17.34 2.29 27.42
C GLY A 133 -17.89 2.06 26.02
N TYR A 134 -17.04 2.27 25.03
CA TYR A 134 -17.38 2.10 23.61
C TYR A 134 -16.35 1.19 22.94
N THR A 135 -16.77 0.51 21.88
CA THR A 135 -15.89 -0.31 21.03
C THR A 135 -16.22 -0.09 19.57
N CYS A 136 -15.22 -0.19 18.70
CA CYS A 136 -15.37 -0.16 17.26
C CYS A 136 -14.55 -1.33 16.69
N PHE A 137 -15.14 -2.06 15.74
CA PHE A 137 -14.52 -3.22 15.10
C PHE A 137 -14.27 -3.00 13.61
N ASP A 138 -14.57 -1.79 13.11
CA ASP A 138 -14.27 -1.43 11.74
C ASP A 138 -12.76 -1.41 11.53
N LYS A 139 -12.37 -1.75 10.30
CA LYS A 139 -10.97 -1.72 9.86
C LYS A 139 -10.77 -0.56 8.93
N PHE A 140 -9.56 -0.01 8.95
CA PHE A 140 -9.17 1.14 8.16
C PHE A 140 -7.83 0.86 7.50
N TYR A 141 -7.59 1.47 6.35
CA TYR A 141 -6.32 1.37 5.65
C TYR A 141 -5.95 2.71 5.04
N VAL A 142 -4.64 2.97 4.96
CA VAL A 142 -4.11 4.11 4.23
C VAL A 142 -4.22 3.80 2.75
N SER A 143 -4.96 4.64 2.03
CA SER A 143 -5.17 4.51 0.58
C SER A 143 -4.26 5.43 -0.23
N ASN A 144 -3.77 6.51 0.38
CA ASN A 144 -2.79 7.40 -0.21
C ASN A 144 -1.99 8.08 0.91
N ILE A 145 -0.70 8.31 0.67
CA ILE A 145 0.20 9.03 1.58
C ILE A 145 1.21 9.83 0.78
N GLY A 146 1.53 11.03 1.26
CA GLY A 146 2.56 11.91 0.71
C GLY A 146 3.45 12.47 1.81
N TYR A 147 4.64 12.90 1.41
CA TYR A 147 5.67 13.43 2.29
C TYR A 147 6.29 14.69 1.69
N ASP A 148 6.53 15.69 2.55
CA ASP A 148 7.25 16.91 2.16
C ASP A 148 8.78 16.67 2.06
N ASP A 149 9.54 17.72 1.69
CA ASP A 149 11.01 17.69 1.58
C ASP A 149 11.71 17.30 2.89
N LYS A 150 11.04 17.48 4.04
CA LYS A 150 11.52 17.13 5.37
C LYS A 150 11.07 15.74 5.81
N ARG A 151 10.35 15.00 4.95
CA ARG A 151 9.74 13.68 5.23
C ARG A 151 8.64 13.73 6.28
N CYS A 152 8.00 14.86 6.45
CA CYS A 152 6.78 14.98 7.23
C CYS A 152 5.57 14.61 6.36
N ILE A 153 4.59 13.92 6.93
CA ILE A 153 3.35 13.56 6.26
C ILE A 153 2.58 14.84 5.92
N ASP A 154 2.41 15.12 4.63
CA ASP A 154 1.70 16.31 4.11
C ASP A 154 0.41 15.96 3.37
N LYS A 155 0.27 14.70 2.95
CA LYS A 155 -0.94 14.12 2.36
C LYS A 155 -1.26 12.78 3.01
N LEU A 156 -2.52 12.55 3.35
CA LEU A 156 -2.96 11.27 3.94
C LEU A 156 -4.44 11.03 3.61
N GLN A 157 -4.76 9.88 3.03
CA GLN A 157 -6.14 9.43 2.82
C GLN A 157 -6.37 8.08 3.47
N ILE A 158 -7.35 7.99 4.36
CA ILE A 158 -7.72 6.74 5.02
C ILE A 158 -9.13 6.35 4.59
N LYS A 159 -9.30 5.07 4.26
CA LYS A 159 -10.58 4.48 3.89
C LYS A 159 -11.03 3.44 4.91
N ASN A 160 -12.34 3.35 5.12
CA ASN A 160 -12.93 2.24 5.84
C ASN A 160 -12.87 0.99 4.96
N SER A 161 -12.29 -0.11 5.46
CA SER A 161 -12.06 -1.33 4.68
C SER A 161 -13.33 -2.00 4.19
N LYS A 162 -14.48 -1.79 4.86
CA LYS A 162 -15.75 -2.41 4.48
C LYS A 162 -16.52 -1.57 3.47
N SER A 163 -16.61 -0.25 3.68
CA SER A 163 -17.37 0.64 2.81
C SER A 163 -16.56 1.20 1.64
N HIS A 164 -15.23 1.09 1.69
CA HIS A 164 -14.27 1.73 0.79
C HIS A 164 -14.41 3.25 0.67
N LYS A 165 -15.19 3.88 1.55
CA LYS A 165 -15.34 5.33 1.62
C LYS A 165 -14.12 5.96 2.26
N VAL A 166 -13.74 7.13 1.75
CA VAL A 166 -12.76 8.00 2.39
C VAL A 166 -13.38 8.53 3.68
N VAL A 167 -12.72 8.27 4.80
CA VAL A 167 -13.18 8.65 6.14
C VAL A 167 -12.27 9.67 6.82
N PHE A 168 -11.09 9.91 6.24
CA PHE A 168 -10.17 10.96 6.65
C PHE A 168 -9.30 11.38 5.47
N GLU A 169 -9.05 12.69 5.35
CA GLU A 169 -8.20 13.28 4.33
C GLU A 169 -7.40 14.45 4.90
N LEU A 170 -6.10 14.45 4.62
CA LEU A 170 -5.16 15.55 4.89
C LEU A 170 -4.52 15.96 3.57
N GLY A 171 -4.38 17.27 3.36
CA GLY A 171 -3.74 17.84 2.19
C GLY A 171 -4.64 17.77 0.95
N LYS A 172 -4.26 18.49 -0.11
CA LYS A 172 -4.91 18.31 -1.42
C LYS A 172 -4.27 17.10 -2.09
N ILE A 173 -5.04 16.03 -2.22
CA ILE A 173 -4.69 14.94 -3.12
C ILE A 173 -5.11 15.40 -4.50
N GLU A 174 -4.15 15.87 -5.29
CA GLU A 174 -4.33 15.89 -6.73
C GLU A 174 -4.58 14.44 -7.10
N ASN A 175 -5.83 14.12 -7.45
CA ASN A 175 -6.19 12.81 -7.96
C ASN A 175 -5.24 12.52 -9.12
N GLN A 176 -4.24 11.66 -8.90
CA GLN A 176 -3.62 10.99 -10.02
C GLN A 176 -4.77 10.27 -10.71
N GLU A 177 -4.96 10.58 -11.99
CA GLU A 177 -5.92 9.85 -12.82
C GLU A 177 -5.73 8.36 -12.54
N PRO A 178 -6.82 7.60 -12.36
CA PRO A 178 -6.71 6.18 -12.06
C PRO A 178 -5.74 5.57 -13.05
N VAL A 179 -4.68 4.92 -12.53
CA VAL A 179 -3.72 4.17 -13.34
C VAL A 179 -4.57 3.31 -14.28
N PRO A 180 -4.52 3.54 -15.61
CA PRO A 180 -5.39 2.80 -16.51
C PRO A 180 -5.12 1.32 -16.29
N GLU A 181 -6.17 0.57 -15.97
CA GLU A 181 -6.09 -0.89 -15.88
C GLU A 181 -5.43 -1.40 -17.17
N PRO A 182 -4.51 -2.38 -17.08
CA PRO A 182 -3.93 -2.97 -18.28
C PRO A 182 -5.07 -3.44 -19.19
N ASP A 183 -5.12 -2.92 -20.43
CA ASP A 183 -6.19 -3.20 -21.38
C ASP A 183 -6.36 -4.73 -21.52
N LYS A 184 -7.60 -5.21 -21.38
CA LYS A 184 -7.91 -6.64 -21.46
C LYS A 184 -7.49 -7.20 -22.84
N PRO A 185 -7.02 -8.46 -22.92
CA PRO A 185 -6.75 -9.12 -24.20
C PRO A 185 -8.02 -9.17 -25.06
N ALA A 186 -7.86 -9.00 -26.38
CA ALA A 186 -8.97 -9.07 -27.32
C ALA A 186 -9.68 -10.43 -27.23
N THR A 187 -11.01 -10.40 -27.23
CA THR A 187 -11.82 -11.62 -27.22
C THR A 187 -11.67 -12.40 -28.53
N GLU A 188 -11.80 -13.72 -28.46
CA GLU A 188 -11.77 -14.58 -29.67
C GLU A 188 -12.87 -14.20 -30.68
N ALA A 189 -14.00 -13.68 -30.20
CA ALA A 189 -15.05 -13.15 -31.07
C ALA A 189 -14.57 -11.94 -31.88
N GLN A 190 -13.89 -10.97 -31.25
CA GLN A 190 -13.33 -9.81 -31.96
C GLN A 190 -12.27 -10.23 -32.99
N LYS A 191 -11.35 -11.13 -32.62
CA LYS A 191 -10.34 -11.66 -33.56
C LYS A 191 -10.98 -12.37 -34.76
N LYS A 192 -12.02 -13.16 -34.52
CA LYS A 192 -12.77 -13.84 -35.59
C LYS A 192 -13.49 -12.85 -36.51
N THR A 193 -14.09 -11.80 -35.97
CA THR A 193 -14.74 -10.75 -36.78
C THR A 193 -13.73 -10.01 -37.65
N ILE A 194 -12.55 -9.67 -37.12
CA ILE A 194 -11.47 -9.03 -37.89
C ILE A 194 -11.02 -9.95 -39.04
N ARG A 195 -10.79 -11.25 -38.76
CA ARG A 195 -10.48 -12.26 -39.80
C ARG A 195 -11.53 -12.29 -40.90
N SER A 196 -12.81 -12.38 -40.53
CA SER A 196 -13.92 -12.42 -41.48
C SER A 196 -14.01 -11.15 -42.35
N LEU A 197 -13.74 -9.97 -41.78
CA LEU A 197 -13.76 -8.71 -42.53
C LEU A 197 -12.57 -8.58 -43.48
N CYS A 198 -11.38 -9.02 -43.06
CA CYS A 198 -10.22 -9.11 -43.93
C CYS A 198 -10.50 -10.01 -45.15
N GLU A 199 -11.03 -11.21 -44.93
CA GLU A 199 -11.41 -12.15 -46.00
C GLU A 199 -12.48 -11.56 -46.93
N LYS A 200 -13.58 -11.02 -46.37
CA LYS A 200 -14.71 -10.43 -47.13
C LYS A 200 -14.23 -9.31 -48.07
N HIS A 201 -13.34 -8.45 -47.59
CA HIS A 201 -12.85 -7.29 -48.35
C HIS A 201 -11.50 -7.53 -49.03
N LYS A 202 -11.01 -8.78 -49.07
CA LYS A 202 -9.73 -9.19 -49.68
C LYS A 202 -8.53 -8.39 -49.17
N ASN A 203 -8.52 -8.04 -47.89
CA ASN A 203 -7.36 -7.45 -47.22
C ASN A 203 -6.48 -8.55 -46.65
N ASP A 204 -5.16 -8.44 -46.84
CA ASP A 204 -4.19 -9.30 -46.17
C ASP A 204 -4.18 -8.97 -44.68
N ILE A 205 -4.45 -9.99 -43.85
CA ILE A 205 -4.59 -9.82 -42.41
C ILE A 205 -3.28 -9.47 -41.72
N ASP A 206 -2.16 -10.05 -42.18
CA ASP A 206 -0.85 -9.78 -41.61
C ASP A 206 -0.43 -8.34 -41.89
N MET A 207 -0.78 -7.84 -43.09
CA MET A 207 -0.58 -6.44 -43.44
C MET A 207 -1.44 -5.50 -42.60
N VAL A 208 -2.70 -5.83 -42.35
CA VAL A 208 -3.59 -5.04 -41.48
C VAL A 208 -3.05 -4.97 -40.06
N TYR A 209 -2.59 -6.09 -39.50
CA TYR A 209 -1.99 -6.12 -38.17
C TYR A 209 -0.68 -5.32 -38.10
N ALA A 210 0.21 -5.50 -39.07
CA ALA A 210 1.48 -4.76 -39.13
C ALA A 210 1.27 -3.25 -39.25
N MET A 211 0.34 -2.79 -40.10
CA MET A 211 0.02 -1.36 -40.27
C MET A 211 -0.56 -0.72 -39.01
N ASN A 212 -1.18 -1.51 -38.14
CA ASN A 212 -1.77 -1.03 -36.89
C ASN A 212 -0.88 -1.32 -35.67
N ASN A 213 0.33 -1.86 -35.89
CA ASN A 213 1.28 -2.24 -34.85
C ASN A 213 0.67 -3.15 -33.78
N VAL A 214 -0.13 -4.12 -34.23
CA VAL A 214 -0.74 -5.14 -33.38
C VAL A 214 -0.32 -6.54 -33.82
N SER A 215 -0.46 -7.51 -32.93
CA SER A 215 -0.35 -8.94 -33.24
C SER A 215 -1.57 -9.66 -32.68
N GLU A 216 -2.05 -10.69 -33.39
CA GLU A 216 -3.27 -11.42 -33.00
C GLU A 216 -3.22 -11.99 -31.58
N ASP A 217 -2.03 -12.38 -31.10
CA ASP A 217 -1.83 -12.98 -29.78
C ASP A 217 -1.75 -11.93 -28.65
N THR A 218 -1.37 -10.70 -28.98
CA THR A 218 -1.06 -9.63 -28.00
C THR A 218 -2.01 -8.44 -28.08
N MET A 219 -2.93 -8.45 -29.05
CA MET A 219 -3.91 -7.39 -29.27
C MET A 219 -4.89 -7.27 -28.11
N THR A 220 -5.17 -6.04 -27.70
CA THR A 220 -6.13 -5.71 -26.64
C THR A 220 -7.54 -5.47 -27.19
N GLU A 221 -8.57 -5.54 -26.34
CA GLU A 221 -9.96 -5.25 -26.74
C GLU A 221 -10.09 -3.85 -27.38
N LYS A 222 -9.32 -2.88 -26.88
CA LYS A 222 -9.31 -1.51 -27.38
C LYS A 222 -8.70 -1.42 -28.78
N GLN A 223 -7.59 -2.11 -29.01
CA GLN A 223 -6.95 -2.20 -30.32
C GLN A 223 -7.84 -2.94 -31.32
N ALA A 224 -8.49 -4.03 -30.90
CA ALA A 224 -9.44 -4.75 -31.73
C ALA A 224 -10.66 -3.90 -32.08
N GLY A 225 -11.19 -3.14 -31.11
CA GLY A 225 -12.27 -2.18 -31.34
C GLY A 225 -11.89 -1.07 -32.34
N ALA A 226 -10.66 -0.55 -32.24
CA ALA A 226 -10.15 0.46 -33.18
C ALA A 226 -10.03 -0.09 -34.61
N LEU A 227 -9.57 -1.34 -34.78
CA LEU A 227 -9.55 -2.00 -36.08
C LEU A 227 -10.96 -2.16 -36.65
N LEU A 228 -11.91 -2.67 -35.86
CA LEU A 228 -13.29 -2.84 -36.30
C LEU A 228 -13.94 -1.50 -36.71
N GLU A 229 -13.70 -0.43 -35.97
CA GLU A 229 -14.13 0.92 -36.35
C GLU A 229 -13.43 1.42 -37.62
N ALA A 230 -12.16 1.09 -37.85
CA ALA A 230 -11.47 1.43 -39.09
C ALA A 230 -12.07 0.68 -40.29
N PHE A 231 -12.42 -0.60 -40.13
CA PHE A 231 -13.16 -1.36 -41.14
C PHE A 231 -14.52 -0.72 -41.41
N LYS A 232 -15.27 -0.39 -40.36
CA LYS A 232 -16.57 0.28 -40.45
C LYS A 232 -16.50 1.63 -41.16
N ARG A 233 -15.49 2.45 -40.86
CA ARG A 233 -15.27 3.75 -41.53
C ARG A 233 -14.91 3.58 -43.00
N LYS A 234 -14.16 2.52 -43.35
CA LYS A 234 -13.69 2.28 -44.72
C LYS A 234 -14.75 1.62 -45.61
N TYR A 235 -15.57 0.73 -45.04
CA TYR A 235 -16.47 -0.14 -45.79
C TYR A 235 -17.97 0.01 -45.43
N GLY A 236 -18.32 0.72 -44.34
CA GLY A 236 -19.71 0.95 -43.90
C GLY A 236 -20.19 -0.02 -42.80
N ASP A 237 -21.49 0.07 -42.47
CA ASP A 237 -22.20 -0.83 -41.54
C ASP A 237 -22.60 -2.09 -42.29
N ASP A 238 -21.70 -3.07 -42.32
CA ASP A 238 -21.75 -4.23 -43.22
C ASP A 238 -21.42 -5.55 -42.53
#